data_AF-A0A2X3FF90-F1
#
_entry.id   AF-A0A2X3FF90-F1
#
_cell.length_a   1.000
_cell.length_b   1.000
_cell.length_c   1.000
_cell.angle_alpha   90.00
_cell.angle_beta   90.00
_cell.angle_gamma   90.00
#
_symmetry.space_group_name_H-M   'P 1'
#
loop_
_entity.id
_entity.type
_entity.pdbx_description
1 polymer ?
#
loop_
_entity_poly.entity_id
_entity_poly.type
_entity_poly.pdbx_seq_one_letter_code
_entity_poly.pdbx_strand_id
1 'polypeptide(L)'
;MNPVFLLPFLFVPLINACIAWYLTQLGILDRAVAMLPWSMPSPLGAAWSANGSWKNLCMSLFAMFNAWMLYRPFFKVYERQLAETER
;
A
#
# COMPACT_ATOMS: atom_id res chain seq x y z
N MET A 1 15.94 -16.11 2.79
CA MET A 1 14.83 -15.13 2.79
C MET A 1 14.92 -14.37 4.09
N ASN A 2 14.93 -13.04 4.06
CA ASN A 2 15.19 -12.27 5.27
C ASN A 2 13.90 -12.14 6.12
N PRO A 3 13.80 -12.80 7.28
CA PRO A 3 12.56 -12.85 8.06
C PRO A 3 12.11 -11.47 8.56
N VAL A 4 13.04 -10.51 8.65
CA VAL A 4 12.77 -9.12 9.05
C VAL A 4 11.84 -8.40 8.06
N PHE A 5 11.91 -8.73 6.76
CA PHE A 5 11.05 -8.13 5.74
C PHE A 5 9.72 -8.86 5.53
N LEU A 6 9.59 -10.09 6.05
CA LEU A 6 8.34 -10.85 5.94
C LEU A 6 7.22 -10.20 6.74
N LEU A 7 7.56 -9.64 7.90
CA LEU A 7 6.63 -8.96 8.79
C LEU A 7 6.01 -7.70 8.15
N PRO A 8 6.79 -6.72 7.65
CA PRO A 8 6.19 -5.58 6.95
C PRO A 8 5.52 -5.99 5.64
N PHE A 9 6.01 -7.00 4.92
CA PHE A 9 5.37 -7.48 3.70
C PHE A 9 3.94 -8.02 3.94
N LEU A 10 3.67 -8.64 5.09
CA LEU A 10 2.34 -9.16 5.41
C LEU A 10 1.43 -8.10 6.02
N PHE A 11 1.95 -7.31 6.97
CA PHE A 11 1.15 -6.37 7.75
C PHE A 11 0.80 -5.09 6.99
N VAL A 12 1.72 -4.56 6.16
CA VAL A 12 1.47 -3.33 5.39
C VAL A 12 0.29 -3.46 4.43
N PRO A 13 0.20 -4.47 3.56
CA PRO A 13 -0.97 -4.64 2.69
C PRO A 13 -2.24 -4.94 3.49
N LEU A 14 -2.14 -5.65 4.62
CA LEU A 14 -3.29 -5.93 5.49
C LEU A 14 -3.89 -4.62 6.06
N ILE A 15 -3.05 -3.73 6.57
CA ILE A 15 -3.47 -2.43 7.11
C ILE A 15 -4.11 -1.58 6.00
N ASN A 16 -3.44 -1.47 4.85
CA ASN A 16 -3.97 -0.72 3.71
C ASN A 16 -5.29 -1.29 3.19
N ALA A 17 -5.44 -2.63 3.15
CA ALA A 17 -6.67 -3.29 2.76
C ALA A 17 -7.82 -3.02 3.74
N CYS A 18 -7.56 -3.09 5.06
CA CYS A 18 -8.57 -2.73 6.07
C CYS A 18 -9.03 -1.28 5.92
N ILE A 19 -8.09 -0.34 5.76
CA ILE A 19 -8.41 1.09 5.60
C ILE A 19 -9.27 1.30 4.33
N ALA A 20 -8.85 0.72 3.20
CA ALA A 20 -9.60 0.81 1.94
C ALA A 20 -11.01 0.20 2.07
N TRP A 21 -11.15 -0.93 2.76
CA TRP A 21 -12.44 -1.57 3.00
C TRP A 21 -13.38 -0.68 3.81
N TYR A 22 -12.92 -0.15 4.95
CA TYR A 22 -13.73 0.74 5.79
C TYR A 22 -14.13 2.02 5.05
N LEU A 23 -13.21 2.64 4.30
CA LEU A 23 -13.50 3.84 3.51
C LEU A 23 -14.52 3.57 2.38
N THR A 24 -14.51 2.37 1.80
CA THR A 24 -15.49 1.94 0.80
C THR A 24 -16.86 1.70 1.43
N GLN A 25 -16.91 1.09 2.63
CA GLN A 25 -18.16 0.87 3.37
C GLN A 25 -18.80 2.19 3.86
N LEU A 26 -17.98 3.16 4.24
CA LEU A 26 -18.42 4.51 4.63
C LEU A 26 -18.90 5.37 3.43
N GLY A 27 -18.82 4.86 2.20
CA GLY A 27 -19.21 5.61 0.99
C GLY A 27 -18.26 6.76 0.64
N ILE A 28 -17.10 6.83 1.29
CA ILE A 28 -16.07 7.83 1.01
C ILE A 28 -15.34 7.45 -0.29
N LEU A 29 -15.12 6.16 -0.52
CA LEU A 29 -14.57 5.64 -1.77
C LEU A 29 -15.69 5.08 -2.64
N ASP A 30 -15.68 5.47 -3.91
CA ASP A 30 -16.58 4.92 -4.90
C ASP A 30 -16.22 3.45 -5.16
N ARG A 31 -17.26 2.61 -5.27
CA ARG A 31 -17.09 1.17 -5.49
C ARG A 31 -16.37 0.92 -6.81
N ALA A 32 -15.49 -0.08 -6.83
CA ALA A 32 -14.85 -0.56 -8.05
C ALA A 32 -15.92 -1.10 -9.02
N VAL A 33 -16.11 -0.41 -10.14
CA VAL A 33 -17.05 -0.74 -11.22
C VAL A 33 -16.36 -1.55 -12.32
N ALA A 34 -15.04 -1.37 -12.48
CA ALA A 34 -14.24 -2.07 -13.49
C ALA A 34 -13.06 -2.83 -12.88
N MET A 35 -12.85 -4.06 -13.37
CA MET A 35 -11.68 -4.87 -13.06
C MET A 35 -10.58 -4.50 -14.06
N LEU A 36 -9.70 -3.58 -13.69
CA LEU A 36 -8.60 -3.15 -14.56
C LEU A 36 -7.43 -4.16 -14.52
N PRO A 37 -6.64 -4.24 -15.61
CA PRO A 37 -5.46 -5.08 -15.63
C PRO A 37 -4.46 -4.64 -14.55
N TRP A 38 -3.83 -5.61 -13.90
CA TRP A 38 -2.87 -5.40 -12.81
C TRP A 38 -1.61 -4.62 -13.23
N SER A 39 -1.34 -4.53 -14.54
CA SER A 39 -0.25 -3.74 -15.10
C SER A 39 -0.56 -2.23 -15.17
N MET A 40 -1.78 -1.81 -14.87
CA MET A 40 -2.12 -0.38 -14.77
C MET A 40 -1.42 0.25 -13.56
N PRO A 41 -0.79 1.42 -13.72
CA PRO A 41 -0.17 2.12 -12.60
C PRO A 41 -1.22 2.44 -11.53
N SER A 42 -0.93 2.04 -10.29
CA SER A 42 -1.87 1.99 -9.15
C SER A 42 -2.78 3.21 -9.00
N PRO A 43 -2.29 4.47 -9.07
CA PRO A 43 -3.14 5.66 -8.92
C PRO A 43 -4.17 5.83 -10.04
N LEU A 44 -3.76 5.54 -11.29
CA LEU A 44 -4.64 5.62 -12.46
C LEU A 44 -5.62 4.44 -12.49
N GLY A 45 -5.15 3.25 -12.11
CA GLY A 45 -5.98 2.06 -11.96
C GLY A 45 -7.10 2.26 -10.94
N ALA A 46 -6.79 2.86 -9.78
CA ALA A 46 -7.78 3.16 -8.74
C ALA A 46 -8.81 4.20 -9.19
N ALA A 47 -8.37 5.26 -9.88
CA ALA A 47 -9.27 6.29 -10.40
C ALA A 47 -10.25 5.73 -11.44
N TRP A 48 -9.75 4.96 -12.41
CA TRP A 48 -10.58 4.39 -13.48
C TRP A 48 -11.44 3.22 -13.02
N SER A 49 -10.99 2.44 -12.03
CA SER A 49 -11.80 1.36 -11.47
C SER A 49 -13.12 1.88 -10.92
N ALA A 50 -13.14 3.11 -10.43
CA ALA A 50 -14.32 3.76 -9.89
C ALA A 50 -14.86 4.88 -10.77
N ASN A 51 -14.80 4.72 -12.10
CA ASN A 51 -15.40 5.63 -13.08
C ASN A 51 -14.88 7.09 -13.03
N GLY A 52 -13.60 7.27 -12.73
CA GLY A 52 -12.95 8.59 -12.70
C GLY A 52 -12.99 9.30 -11.34
N SER A 53 -13.21 8.57 -10.24
CA SER A 53 -13.25 9.16 -8.90
C SER A 53 -11.88 9.64 -8.42
N TRP A 54 -11.77 10.96 -8.18
CA TRP A 54 -10.58 11.59 -7.59
C TRP A 54 -10.27 11.06 -6.18
N LYS A 55 -11.29 10.60 -5.44
CA LYS A 55 -11.15 10.08 -4.07
C LYS A 55 -10.35 8.78 -4.06
N ASN A 56 -10.58 7.90 -5.04
CA ASN A 56 -9.84 6.65 -5.17
C ASN A 56 -8.37 6.87 -5.58
N LEU A 57 -8.11 7.90 -6.40
CA LEU A 57 -6.74 8.33 -6.71
C LEU A 57 -6.00 8.79 -5.44
N CYS A 58 -6.61 9.66 -4.65
CA CYS A 58 -6.03 10.14 -3.39
C CYS A 58 -5.78 8.99 -2.40
N MET A 59 -6.70 8.02 -2.31
CA MET A 59 -6.51 6.85 -1.46
C MET A 59 -5.34 5.98 -1.93
N SER A 60 -5.16 5.78 -3.24
CA SER A 60 -4.01 5.03 -3.75
C SER A 60 -2.68 5.72 -3.42
N LEU A 61 -2.62 7.05 -3.52
CA LEU A 61 -1.44 7.82 -3.13
C LEU A 61 -1.18 7.73 -1.62
N PHE A 62 -2.25 7.82 -0.81
CA PHE A 62 -2.17 7.66 0.64
C PHE A 62 -1.67 6.25 1.02
N ALA A 63 -2.18 5.20 0.39
CA ALA A 63 -1.73 3.82 0.62
C ALA A 63 -0.25 3.64 0.26
N MET A 64 0.22 4.29 -0.80
CA MET A 64 1.64 4.29 -1.20
C MET A 64 2.52 4.99 -0.15
N PHE A 65 2.08 6.16 0.34
CA PHE A 65 2.78 6.90 1.37
C PHE A 65 2.79 6.15 2.71
N ASN A 66 1.67 5.54 3.10
CA ASN A 66 1.54 4.74 4.31
C ASN A 66 2.46 3.52 4.25
N ALA A 67 2.49 2.83 3.11
CA ALA A 67 3.41 1.72 2.90
C ALA A 67 4.87 2.15 3.06
N TRP A 68 5.27 3.29 2.49
CA TRP A 68 6.62 3.84 2.65
C TRP A 68 6.94 4.15 4.12
N MET A 69 6.00 4.78 4.83
CA MET A 69 6.18 5.16 6.24
C MET A 69 6.30 3.94 7.15
N LEU A 70 5.50 2.89 6.91
CA LEU A 70 5.54 1.64 7.66
C LEU A 70 6.78 0.80 7.34
N TYR A 71 7.30 0.82 6.11
CA TYR A 71 8.51 0.07 5.74
C TYR A 71 9.79 0.71 6.28
N ARG A 72 9.81 2.03 6.49
CA ARG A 72 10.98 2.80 6.93
C ARG A 72 11.67 2.27 8.21
N PRO A 73 10.96 1.94 9.31
CA PRO A 73 11.62 1.39 10.50
C PRO A 73 12.29 0.04 10.25
N PHE A 74 11.68 -0.83 9.44
CA PHE A 74 12.25 -2.14 9.11
C PHE A 74 13.49 -2.03 8.23
N PHE A 75 13.51 -1.09 7.29
CA PHE A 75 14.71 -0.78 6.50
C PHE A 75 15.88 -0.36 7.38
N LYS A 76 15.64 0.52 8.37
CA LYS A 76 16.68 0.99 9.27
C LYS A 76 17.25 -0.13 10.16
N VAL A 77 16.42 -1.09 10.56
CA VAL A 77 16.87 -2.29 11.30
C VAL A 77 17.71 -3.19 10.41
N TYR A 78 17.30 -3.38 9.16
CA TYR A 78 18.05 -4.16 8.19
C TYR A 78 19.42 -3.56 7.86
N GLU A 79 19.49 -2.24 7.65
CA GLU A 79 20.76 -1.54 7.42
C GLU A 79 21.75 -1.74 8.58
N ARG A 80 21.26 -1.74 9.84
CA ARG A 80 22.09 -2.03 11.02
C ARG A 80 22.62 -3.46 11.02
N GLN A 81 21.77 -4.44 10.72
CA GLN A 81 22.19 -5.84 10.67
C GLN A 81 23.25 -6.08 9.58
N LEU A 82 23.11 -5.43 8.43
CA LEU A 82 24.09 -5.54 7.35
C LEU A 82 25.44 -4.92 7.76
N ALA A 83 25.42 -3.73 8.38
CA ALA A 83 26.64 -3.07 8.85
C ALA A 83 27.36 -3.84 9.98
N GLU A 84 26.63 -4.63 10.77
CA GLU A 84 27.21 -5.55 11.75
C GLU A 84 27.79 -6.82 11.10
N THR A 85 27.21 -7.27 9.99
CA THR A 85 27.69 -8.45 9.24
C THR A 85 28.93 -8.14 8.39
N GLU A 86 29.08 -6.89 7.94
CA GLU A 86 30.24 -6.42 7.16
C GLU A 86 31.47 -6.08 8.02
N ARG A 87 31.36 -6.13 9.36
CA ARG A 87 32.47 -5.92 10.30
C ARG A 87 33.04 -7.24 10.81
#